data_AF-A0A223S238-F1
#
_entry.id   AF-A0A223S238-F1
#
_cell.length_a   1.000
_cell.length_b   1.000
_cell.length_c   1.000
_cell.angle_alpha   90.00
_cell.angle_beta   90.00
_cell.angle_gamma   90.00
#
_symmetry.space_group_name_H-M   'P 1'
#
loop_
_entity.id
_entity.type
_entity.pdbx_description
1 polymer ?
#
loop_
_entity_poly.entity_id
_entity_poly.type
_entity_poly.pdbx_seq_one_letter_code
_entity_poly.pdbx_strand_id
1 'polypeptide(L)' 'MIFPQLPPGHLGDIFTEVRHRAEALGCTLTWHRTDYGWRFILTDHTANTKRAYPYIAQVQARLGRIEAERR' A
#
# COMPACT_ATOMS: atom_id res chain seq x y z
N MET A 1 -9.27 -11.14 13.00
CA MET A 1 -8.17 -10.15 13.04
C MET A 1 -7.31 -10.37 11.82
N ILE A 2 -7.22 -9.39 10.91
CA ILE A 2 -6.27 -9.45 9.79
C ILE A 2 -4.93 -8.97 10.37
N PHE A 3 -4.01 -9.89 10.59
CA PHE A 3 -2.65 -9.53 10.97
C PHE A 3 -2.00 -8.79 9.79
N PRO A 4 -1.47 -7.57 9.97
CA PRO A 4 -0.71 -6.93 8.92
C PRO A 4 0.52 -7.79 8.67
N GLN A 5 0.55 -8.53 7.55
CA GLN A 5 1.77 -9.21 7.12
C GLN A 5 2.86 -8.16 7.01
N LEU A 6 3.95 -8.36 7.75
CA LEU A 6 5.10 -7.47 7.66
C LEU A 6 5.64 -7.52 6.22
N PRO A 7 5.83 -6.37 5.56
CA PRO A 7 6.43 -6.36 4.24
C PRO A 7 7.83 -7.00 4.30
N PRO A 8 8.28 -7.66 3.23
CA PRO A 8 9.67 -8.07 3.08
C PRO A 8 10.59 -6.87 3.34
N GLY A 9 11.74 -7.08 4.01
CA GLY A 9 12.62 -5.97 4.44
C GLY A 9 13.03 -5.01 3.30
N HIS A 10 13.15 -5.50 2.07
CA HIS A 10 13.47 -4.69 0.88
C HIS A 10 12.31 -3.82 0.36
N LEU A 11 11.08 -4.05 0.82
CA LEU A 11 9.90 -3.23 0.53
C LEU A 11 9.53 -2.32 1.71
N GLY A 12 10.27 -2.41 2.83
CA GLY A 12 9.98 -1.66 4.06
C GLY A 12 9.88 -0.15 3.84
N ASP A 13 10.75 0.41 3.00
CA ASP A 13 10.75 1.84 2.68
C ASP A 13 9.46 2.27 1.97
N ILE A 14 8.99 1.47 1.02
CA ILE A 14 7.75 1.76 0.27
C ILE A 14 6.55 1.73 1.20
N PHE A 15 6.47 0.72 2.08
CA PHE A 15 5.35 0.60 3.02
C PHE A 15 5.36 1.73 4.04
N THR A 16 6.55 2.14 4.50
CA THR A 16 6.73 3.28 5.39
C THR A 16 6.31 4.58 4.73
N GLU A 17 6.73 4.81 3.49
CA GLU A 17 6.35 5.97 2.67
C GLU A 17 4.82 6.07 2.52
N VAL A 18 4.17 4.98 2.12
CA VAL A 18 2.72 4.93 1.90
C VAL A 18 1.97 5.14 3.21
N ARG A 19 2.47 4.57 4.32
CA ARG A 19 1.89 4.76 5.66
C ARG A 19 1.93 6.23 6.08
N HIS A 20 3.07 6.89 5.97
CA HIS A 20 3.18 8.32 6.29
C HIS A 20 2.28 9.17 5.42
N ARG A 21 2.15 8.83 4.12
CA ARG A 21 1.23 9.52 3.22
C ARG A 21 -0.23 9.32 3.62
N ALA A 22 -0.61 8.10 4.02
CA ALA A 22 -1.95 7.78 4.49
C ALA A 22 -2.30 8.56 5.76
N GLU A 23 -1.39 8.58 6.73
CA GLU A 23 -1.52 9.34 7.98
C GLU A 23 -1.69 10.84 7.71
N ALA A 24 -0.88 11.42 6.82
CA ALA A 24 -1.00 12.83 6.42
C ALA A 24 -2.34 13.16 5.75
N LEU A 25 -2.99 12.17 5.12
CA LEU A 25 -4.30 12.29 4.50
C LEU A 25 -5.46 11.94 5.46
N GLY A 26 -5.18 11.61 6.72
CA GLY A 26 -6.21 11.15 7.67
C GLY A 26 -6.85 9.80 7.30
N CYS A 27 -6.16 9.00 6.49
CA CYS A 27 -6.64 7.71 6.00
C CYS A 27 -6.02 6.55 6.78
N THR A 28 -6.76 5.46 6.96
CA THR A 28 -6.18 4.18 7.37
C THR A 28 -5.67 3.42 6.16
N LEU A 29 -4.38 3.08 6.20
CA LEU A 29 -3.75 2.18 5.24
C LEU A 29 -3.91 0.73 5.69
N THR A 30 -4.39 -0.11 4.79
CA THR A 30 -4.34 -1.57 4.93
C THR A 30 -3.66 -2.16 3.69
N TRP A 31 -2.99 -3.30 3.85
CA TRP A 31 -2.34 -3.99 2.75
C TRP A 31 -2.49 -5.50 2.86
N HIS A 32 -2.41 -6.17 1.71
CA HIS A 32 -2.43 -7.62 1.63
C HIS A 32 -1.63 -8.11 0.41
N ARG A 33 -1.10 -9.32 0.51
CA ARG A 33 -0.43 -10.00 -0.59
C ARG A 33 -1.48 -10.67 -1.50
N THR A 34 -1.32 -10.53 -2.80
CA THR A 34 -2.11 -11.20 -3.86
C THR A 34 -1.18 -11.95 -4.80
N ASP A 35 -1.74 -12.81 -5.66
CA ASP A 35 -0.98 -13.54 -6.69
C ASP A 35 -0.24 -12.61 -7.67
N TYR A 36 -0.73 -11.37 -7.81
CA TYR A 36 -0.19 -10.37 -8.72
C TYR A 36 0.75 -9.36 -8.06
N GLY A 37 0.88 -9.37 -6.73
CA GLY A 37 1.58 -8.29 -6.06
C GLY A 37 1.06 -7.96 -4.66
N TRP A 38 1.72 -7.00 -4.02
CA TRP A 38 1.18 -6.32 -2.86
C TRP A 38 0.11 -5.31 -3.25
N ARG A 39 -1.00 -5.31 -2.52
CA ARG A 39 -2.12 -4.40 -2.74
C ARG A 39 -2.36 -3.54 -1.52
N PHE A 40 -2.46 -2.23 -1.75
CA PHE A 40 -2.78 -1.23 -0.74
C PHE A 40 -4.24 -0.79 -0.86
N ILE A 41 -4.87 -0.54 0.28
CA ILE A 41 -6.21 0.02 0.40
C ILE A 41 -6.13 1.17 1.39
N LEU A 42 -6.49 2.37 0.93
CA LEU A 42 -6.71 3.53 1.78
C LEU A 42 -8.19 3.65 2.10
N THR A 43 -8.49 3.79 3.38
CA THR A 43 -9.84 4.06 3.89
C THR A 43 -9.83 5.46 4.47
N ASP A 44 -10.59 6.37 3.86
CA ASP A 44 -10.77 7.73 4.34
C ASP A 44 -11.88 7.73 5.41
N HIS A 45 -11.54 8.08 6.65
CA HIS A 45 -12.49 8.13 7.76
C HIS A 45 -13.42 9.33 7.71
N THR A 46 -13.02 10.40 7.02
CA THR A 46 -13.85 11.61 6.90
C THR A 46 -14.96 11.43 5.87
N ALA A 47 -14.66 10.72 4.78
CA ALA A 47 -15.60 10.47 3.70
C ALA A 47 -16.26 9.07 3.77
N ASN A 48 -15.87 8.23 4.74
CA ASN A 48 -16.24 6.81 4.88
C ASN A 48 -16.25 6.06 3.53
N THR A 49 -15.33 6.40 2.64
CA THR A 49 -15.28 5.88 1.27
C THR A 49 -13.89 5.36 0.94
N LYS A 50 -13.87 4.26 0.18
CA LYS A 50 -12.65 3.72 -0.42
C LYS A 50 -12.29 4.62 -1.60
N ARG A 51 -11.45 5.64 -1.37
CA ARG A 51 -10.96 6.48 -2.45
C ARG A 51 -9.81 5.78 -3.18
N ALA A 52 -9.95 5.63 -4.48
CA ALA A 52 -8.84 5.29 -5.36
C ALA A 52 -7.93 6.51 -5.47
N TYR A 53 -6.92 6.59 -4.60
CA TYR A 53 -5.93 7.65 -4.70
C TYR A 53 -4.98 7.36 -5.86
N PRO A 54 -4.75 8.31 -6.79
CA PRO A 54 -3.78 8.14 -7.89
C PRO A 54 -2.40 7.73 -7.39
N TYR A 55 -2.02 8.20 -6.20
CA TYR A 55 -0.79 7.81 -5.51
C TYR A 55 -0.69 6.29 -5.27
N ILE A 56 -1.78 5.63 -4.85
CA ILE A 56 -1.76 4.19 -4.62
C ILE A 56 -1.53 3.42 -5.91
N ALA A 57 -2.13 3.86 -7.03
CA ALA A 57 -1.88 3.23 -8.32
C ALA A 57 -0.41 3.34 -8.74
N GLN A 58 0.24 4.49 -8.50
CA GLN A 58 1.66 4.68 -8.77
C GLN A 58 2.54 3.78 -7.91
N VAL A 59 2.22 3.65 -6.63
CA VAL A 59 2.95 2.77 -5.71
C VAL A 59 2.80 1.30 -6.11
N GLN A 60 1.59 0.88 -6.49
CA GLN A 60 1.35 -0.48 -6.97
C GLN A 60 2.12 -0.78 -8.26
N ALA A 61 2.21 0.18 -9.19
CA ALA A 61 3.04 0.04 -10.38
C ALA A 61 4.54 -0.04 -10.04
N ARG A 62 5.02 0.76 -9.08
CA ARG A 62 6.40 0.72 -8.58
C ARG A 62 6.73 -0.63 -7.94
N LEU A 63 5.84 -1.16 -7.11
CA LEU A 63 5.98 -2.49 -6.53
C LEU A 63 6.04 -3.58 -7.59
N GLY A 64 5.14 -3.54 -8.58
CA GLY A 64 5.13 -4.51 -9.68
C GLY A 64 6.44 -4.52 -10.47
N ARG A 65 7.07 -3.35 -10.68
CA ARG A 65 8.39 -3.26 -11.32
C ARG A 65 9.50 -3.88 -10.47
N ILE A 66 9.56 -3.54 -9.19
CA ILE A 66 10.59 -4.08 -8.26
C ILE A 66 10.45 -5.60 -8.11
N GLU A 67 9.23 -6.11 -8.06
CA GLU A 67 8.99 -7.56 -8.01
C GLU A 67 9.31 -8.25 -9.34
N ALA A 68 9.09 -7.60 -10.49
CA ALA A 68 9.44 -8.13 -11.80
C ALA A 68 10.96 -8.14 -12.06
N GLU A 69 11.70 -7.12 -11.61
CA GLU A 69 13.17 -7.06 -11.76
C GLU A 69 13.91 -8.15 -10.95
N ARG A 70 13.23 -8.79 -10.00
CA ARG A 70 13.77 -9.89 -9.18
C ARG A 70 13.44 -11.29 -9.71
N ARG A 71 12.60 -11.41 -10.74
CA ARG A 71 12.13 -12.69 -11.28
C ARG A 71 12.95 -13.11 -12.48
#